data_AF-A0A2B7WZX7-F1
#
_entry.id   AF-A0A2B7WZX7-F1
#
_cell.length_a   1.000
_cell.length_b   1.000
_cell.length_c   1.000
_cell.angle_alpha   90.00
_cell.angle_beta   90.00
_cell.angle_gamma   90.00
#
_symmetry.space_group_name_H-M   'P 1'
#
loop_
_entity.id
_entity.type
_entity.pdbx_description
1 polymer ?
#
loop_
_entity_poly.entity_id
_entity_poly.type
_entity_poly.pdbx_seq_one_letter_code
_entity_poly.pdbx_strand_id
1 'polypeptide(L)'
;MNEIERLVASHCELSHEQGTSSGNGRTARQQASWQHDDLQCVVLVHINGPKAGASVPSKVAFRVPSPYKIGKEEFPNNAKEKLQAEAATYIWIHEHC
;
A
#
# COMPACT_ATOMS: atom_id res chain seq x y z
N MET A 1 2.95 13.99 6.92
CA MET A 1 2.77 12.66 6.34
C MET A 1 1.28 12.44 6.14
N ASN A 2 0.84 12.17 4.93
CA ASN A 2 -0.57 11.88 4.67
C ASN A 2 -0.93 10.47 5.19
N GLU A 3 -2.22 10.15 5.28
CA GLU A 3 -2.68 8.88 5.87
C GLU A 3 -2.14 7.64 5.14
N ILE A 4 -2.09 7.69 3.80
CA ILE A 4 -1.54 6.61 2.96
C ILE A 4 -0.05 6.39 3.27
N GLU A 5 0.73 7.46 3.37
CA GLU A 5 2.15 7.40 3.72
C GLU A 5 2.36 6.80 5.12
N ARG A 6 1.48 7.11 6.09
CA ARG A 6 1.54 6.52 7.44
C ARG A 6 1.24 5.02 7.43
N LEU A 7 0.22 4.60 6.67
CA LEU A 7 -0.13 3.19 6.50
C LEU A 7 1.00 2.41 5.83
N VAL A 8 1.57 2.95 4.75
CA VAL A 8 2.72 2.33 4.07
C VAL A 8 3.95 2.29 4.97
N ALA A 9 4.25 3.37 5.69
CA ALA A 9 5.36 3.39 6.65
C ALA A 9 5.19 2.32 7.74
N SER A 10 3.98 2.17 8.28
CA SER A 10 3.69 1.13 9.27
C SER A 10 3.81 -0.28 8.70
N HIS A 11 3.30 -0.53 7.48
CA HIS A 11 3.34 -1.86 6.85
C HIS A 11 4.76 -2.27 6.44
N CYS A 12 5.56 -1.32 5.98
CA CYS A 12 6.94 -1.55 5.56
C CYS A 12 7.96 -1.36 6.70
N GLU A 13 7.50 -1.21 7.95
CA GLU A 13 8.35 -1.04 9.14
C GLU A 13 9.36 0.12 9.01
N LEU A 14 8.92 1.22 8.40
CA LEU A 14 9.76 2.41 8.19
C LEU A 14 9.81 3.27 9.47
N SER A 15 10.98 3.84 9.74
CA SER A 15 11.19 4.71 10.90
C SER A 15 10.30 5.96 10.85
N HIS A 16 9.60 6.22 11.95
CA HIS A 16 8.74 7.38 12.12
C HIS A 16 9.58 8.62 12.49
N GLU A 17 10.23 9.24 11.51
CA GLU A 17 11.04 10.44 11.79
C GLU A 17 10.17 11.69 11.89
N GLN A 18 9.57 11.90 13.07
CA GLN A 18 9.24 13.24 13.54
C GLN A 18 10.54 13.87 14.06
N GLY A 19 11.22 14.62 13.20
CA GLY A 19 12.22 15.61 13.59
C GLY A 19 13.52 15.06 14.18
N THR A 20 14.47 14.71 13.32
CA THR A 20 15.90 15.10 13.43
C THR A 20 16.60 14.56 12.20
N SER A 21 17.15 15.48 11.40
CA SER A 21 17.83 15.25 10.13
C SER A 21 19.16 14.50 10.28
N SER A 22 19.13 13.25 10.74
CA SER A 22 20.28 12.35 10.84
C SER A 22 20.11 11.12 9.95
N GLY A 23 20.09 11.37 8.64
CA GLY A 23 20.75 10.57 7.59
C GLY A 23 20.36 9.10 7.31
N ASN A 24 19.63 8.38 8.16
CA ASN A 24 19.51 6.91 8.02
C ASN A 24 18.08 6.36 7.93
N GLY A 25 17.03 7.15 8.18
CA GLY A 25 15.64 6.69 8.09
C GLY A 25 15.12 6.55 6.66
N ARG A 26 14.45 5.43 6.36
CA ARG A 26 13.62 5.32 5.15
C ARG A 26 12.30 6.05 5.37
N THR A 27 11.83 6.78 4.36
CA THR A 27 10.57 7.55 4.42
C THR A 27 9.66 7.21 3.24
N ALA A 28 8.36 7.05 3.52
CA ALA A 28 7.35 6.87 2.48
C ALA A 28 6.84 8.23 2.00
N ARG A 29 6.78 8.41 0.69
CA ARG A 29 6.20 9.59 0.05
C ARG A 29 5.28 9.19 -1.09
N GLN A 30 4.06 9.69 -1.10
CA GLN A 30 3.18 9.53 -2.26
C GLN A 30 3.73 10.35 -3.43
N GLN A 31 3.93 9.71 -4.58
CA GLN A 31 4.14 10.44 -5.83
C GLN A 31 2.88 10.28 -6.65
N ALA A 32 2.16 11.39 -6.85
CA ALA A 32 0.78 11.39 -7.32
C ALA A 32 0.66 10.97 -8.79
N SER A 33 0.62 9.66 -9.01
CA SER A 33 -0.09 9.05 -10.14
C SER A 33 -1.18 8.17 -9.55
N TRP A 34 -2.37 8.74 -9.41
CA TRP A 34 -3.57 7.99 -9.10
C TRP A 34 -3.97 7.25 -10.38
N GLN A 35 -3.78 5.94 -10.40
CA GLN A 35 -4.25 5.11 -11.49
C GLN A 35 -5.53 4.45 -11.01
N HIS A 36 -6.66 4.81 -11.60
CA HIS A 36 -7.91 4.15 -11.31
C HIS A 36 -8.35 3.35 -12.52
N ASP A 37 -8.86 2.16 -12.27
CA ASP A 37 -9.80 1.52 -13.16
C ASP A 37 -11.18 1.50 -12.48
N ASP A 38 -12.11 0.83 -13.13
CA ASP A 38 -13.48 0.68 -12.68
C ASP A 38 -13.65 -0.09 -11.35
N LEU A 39 -12.62 -0.84 -10.93
CA LEU A 39 -12.63 -1.80 -9.83
C LEU A 39 -11.69 -1.41 -8.68
N GLN A 40 -10.60 -0.71 -8.98
CA GLN A 40 -9.57 -0.34 -8.02
C GLN A 40 -8.99 1.04 -8.32
N CYS A 41 -8.64 1.73 -7.24
CA CYS A 41 -7.82 2.92 -7.26
C CYS A 41 -6.44 2.56 -6.72
N VAL A 42 -5.38 2.93 -7.43
CA VAL A 42 -3.99 2.60 -7.11
C VAL A 42 -3.20 3.89 -6.93
N VAL A 43 -2.45 3.93 -5.84
CA VAL A 43 -1.53 5.00 -5.49
C VAL A 43 -0.11 4.45 -5.44
N LEU A 44 0.80 5.02 -6.24
CA LEU A 44 2.22 4.69 -6.16
C LEU A 44 2.90 5.50 -5.04
N VAL A 45 3.48 4.78 -4.09
CA VAL A 45 4.23 5.34 -2.96
C VAL A 45 5.70 5.01 -3.13
N HIS A 46 6.54 6.04 -3.16
CA HIS A 46 7.99 5.90 -3.24
C HIS A 46 8.57 5.85 -1.84
N ILE A 47 9.50 4.92 -1.63
CA ILE A 47 10.24 4.79 -0.38
C ILE A 47 11.66 5.33 -0.62
N ASN A 48 11.98 6.44 0.03
CA ASN A 48 13.28 7.10 -0.08
C ASN A 48 14.18 6.69 1.10
N GLY A 49 15.47 6.43 0.86
CA GLY A 49 16.46 6.18 1.93
C GLY A 49 17.66 5.36 1.45
N PRO A 50 18.65 5.09 2.33
CA PRO A 50 19.86 4.35 1.97
C PRO A 50 19.54 2.92 1.48
N LYS A 51 20.12 2.53 0.35
CA LYS A 51 20.04 1.17 -0.23
C LYS A 51 21.00 0.20 0.49
N ALA A 52 20.89 0.05 1.81
CA ALA A 52 21.65 -0.97 2.54
C ALA A 52 20.76 -2.21 2.76
N GLY A 53 21.20 -3.38 2.27
CA GLY A 53 20.68 -4.72 2.64
C GLY A 53 19.21 -5.03 2.29
N ALA A 54 18.72 -4.56 1.15
CA ALA A 54 17.29 -4.40 0.82
C ALA A 54 16.36 -5.62 1.04
N SER A 55 15.53 -5.55 2.10
CA SER A 55 14.24 -6.29 2.19
C SER A 55 13.05 -5.42 1.74
N VAL A 56 13.15 -4.09 1.84
CA VAL A 56 12.04 -3.17 1.53
C VAL A 56 12.15 -2.63 0.09
N PRO A 57 11.09 -2.73 -0.75
CA PRO A 57 11.10 -2.23 -2.12
C PRO A 57 11.18 -0.70 -2.19
N SER A 58 11.77 -0.18 -3.27
CA SER A 58 11.87 1.28 -3.51
C SER A 58 10.54 1.95 -3.88
N LYS A 59 9.53 1.15 -4.25
CA LYS A 59 8.18 1.59 -4.59
C LYS A 59 7.17 0.56 -4.11
N VAL A 60 6.03 1.04 -3.61
CA VAL A 60 4.89 0.22 -3.18
C VAL A 60 3.64 0.74 -3.85
N ALA A 61 2.78 -0.16 -4.31
CA ALA A 61 1.46 0.17 -4.81
C ALA A 61 0.44 0.03 -3.68
N PHE A 62 -0.19 1.13 -3.27
CA PHE A 62 -1.30 1.13 -2.34
C PHE A 62 -2.61 1.03 -3.12
N ARG A 63 -3.31 -0.10 -3.01
CA ARG A 63 -4.53 -0.40 -3.76
C ARG A 63 -5.76 -0.25 -2.87
N VAL A 64 -6.76 0.45 -3.36
CA VAL A 64 -8.05 0.66 -2.71
C VAL A 64 -9.14 0.14 -3.64
N PRO A 65 -9.91 -0.89 -3.24
CA PRO A 65 -11.05 -1.35 -4.01
C PRO A 65 -12.10 -0.27 -4.13
N SER A 66 -12.71 -0.18 -5.32
CA SER A 66 -13.73 0.80 -5.62
C SER A 66 -15.06 0.45 -4.93
N PRO A 67 -15.60 1.30 -4.03
CA PRO A 67 -16.70 0.96 -3.12
C PRO A 67 -18.02 0.58 -3.82
N TYR A 68 -18.26 1.10 -5.03
CA TYR A 68 -19.52 0.89 -5.76
C TYR A 68 -19.61 -0.47 -6.47
N LYS A 69 -18.50 -1.17 -6.73
CA LYS A 69 -18.51 -2.53 -7.31
C LYS A 69 -18.34 -3.64 -6.26
N ILE A 70 -18.46 -3.30 -4.99
CA ILE A 70 -18.33 -4.25 -3.87
C ILE A 70 -19.69 -4.73 -3.36
N GLY A 71 -20.81 -4.29 -3.96
CA GLY A 71 -22.16 -4.73 -3.62
C GLY A 71 -22.50 -4.52 -2.15
N LYS A 72 -21.87 -3.54 -1.50
CA LYS A 72 -21.93 -3.34 -0.05
C LYS A 72 -23.32 -2.94 0.45
N GLU A 73 -24.09 -2.29 -0.42
CA GLU A 73 -25.46 -1.86 -0.16
C GLU A 73 -26.42 -3.05 -0.03
N GLU A 74 -26.25 -4.07 -0.88
CA GLU A 74 -27.05 -5.31 -0.85
C GLU A 74 -26.44 -6.37 0.09
N PHE A 75 -25.11 -6.37 0.25
CA PHE A 75 -24.35 -7.37 0.99
C PHE A 75 -23.24 -6.72 1.84
N PRO A 76 -23.52 -6.35 3.11
CA PRO A 76 -22.62 -5.54 3.93
C PRO A 76 -21.25 -6.19 4.20
N ASN A 77 -21.15 -7.52 4.17
CA ASN A 77 -19.90 -8.27 4.40
C ASN A 77 -19.09 -8.56 3.13
N ASN A 78 -19.68 -8.37 1.95
CA ASN A 78 -19.07 -8.72 0.66
C ASN A 78 -17.74 -8.00 0.42
N ALA A 79 -17.59 -6.79 0.99
CA ALA A 79 -16.35 -6.04 0.86
C ALA A 79 -15.17 -6.65 1.58
N LYS A 80 -15.38 -7.21 2.77
CA LYS A 80 -14.33 -7.87 3.50
C LYS A 80 -13.91 -9.15 2.79
N GLU A 81 -14.89 -9.96 2.38
CA GLU A 81 -14.66 -11.24 1.69
C GLU A 81 -13.90 -11.04 0.38
N LYS A 82 -14.31 -10.07 -0.46
CA LYS A 82 -13.63 -9.78 -1.73
C LYS A 82 -12.19 -9.30 -1.51
N LEU A 83 -11.96 -8.41 -0.55
CA LEU A 83 -10.61 -7.92 -0.25
C LEU A 83 -9.71 -9.05 0.27
N GLN A 84 -10.24 -9.93 1.12
CA GLN A 84 -9.51 -11.09 1.62
C GLN A 84 -9.20 -12.10 0.51
N ALA A 85 -10.17 -12.38 -0.37
CA ALA A 85 -9.98 -13.27 -1.51
C ALA A 85 -8.94 -12.72 -2.49
N GLU A 86 -8.98 -11.43 -2.79
CA GLU A 86 -7.97 -10.75 -3.62
C GLU A 86 -6.58 -10.85 -2.99
N ALA A 87 -6.44 -10.49 -1.70
CA ALA A 87 -5.17 -10.57 -0.98
C ALA A 87 -4.61 -12.01 -0.94
N ALA A 88 -5.45 -13.00 -0.63
CA ALA A 88 -5.06 -14.42 -0.62
C ALA A 88 -4.61 -14.90 -2.00
N THR A 89 -5.28 -14.44 -3.07
CA THR A 89 -4.90 -14.75 -4.45
C THR A 89 -3.52 -14.18 -4.79
N TYR A 90 -3.25 -12.92 -4.44
CA TYR A 90 -1.92 -12.33 -4.68
C TYR A 90 -0.81 -13.04 -3.90
N ILE A 91 -1.05 -13.39 -2.64
CA ILE A 91 -0.08 -14.15 -1.83
C ILE A 91 0.19 -15.50 -2.50
N TRP A 92 -0.86 -16.23 -2.90
CA TRP A 92 -0.72 -17.51 -3.55
C TRP A 92 0.07 -17.42 -4.85
N ILE A 93 -0.25 -16.45 -5.72
CA ILE A 93 0.50 -16.20 -6.96
C ILE A 93 1.97 -15.91 -6.65
N HIS A 94 2.25 -15.03 -5.69
CA HIS A 94 3.62 -14.69 -5.31
C HIS A 94 4.42 -15.88 -4.78
N GLU A 95 3.77 -16.82 -4.09
CA GLU A 95 4.41 -18.02 -3.52
C GLU A 95 4.57 -19.16 -4.54
N HIS A 96 3.73 -19.22 -5.58
CA HIS A 96 3.59 -20.41 -6.44
C HIS A 96 3.77 -20.16 -7.95
N CYS A 97 3.90 -18.91 -8.40
CA CYS A 97 4.07 -18.53 -9.81
C CYS A 97 5.29 -17.62 -9.99
#